data_AF-A0A1X0UID4-F1
#
_entry.id   AF-A0A1X0UID4-F1
#
_cell.length_a   1.000
_cell.length_b   1.000
_cell.length_c   1.000
_cell.angle_alpha   90.00
_cell.angle_beta   90.00
_cell.angle_gamma   90.00
#
_symmetry.space_group_name_H-M   'P 1'
#
loop_
_entity.id
_entity.type
_entity.pdbx_description
1 polymer ?
#
loop_
_entity_poly.entity_id
_entity_poly.type
_entity_poly.pdbx_seq_one_letter_code
_entity_poly.pdbx_strand_id
1 'polypeptide(L)'
;MTDKVWRVFQYDHERLWPDVPFKLSGDRPDLATWARDMGMRNRQRFLIGPSGYPDLRVNAFLASPRMRSLAETTQRDYAHSLALWLNFLHATDQIWWEAGEDDAEEFKFWRLTDPQNDQPVGTSAFSKDLAACKKFYTWIGGRYPAVADPFAQVSFPVARRGADVKWLDPAAVARWRDLGLRGRLPSGRRDRSWRGRHEQRDAAFVDGLYGTGLRLTEWASVTLPELPALEFGRGYYRCELADMCAKGGNGHSYWIPRAALTAVRAYTEGVRARAVRQAQAAGRYERLPGIQVVAGEPSRGSVTVPNRAGGTATRPWALVRPIQRRTLFRSTPAGLEPLWLWLNEDGTPRDPHGWHHTFEAANRRIAGLGLDGFTCTPHMHRHSFALRWFSIGKLVRGHQMANLTEDQTNDFCDQFGDTWHLVQTMLGHKRVETTKDVYLEPFRRLEVEQLLAHSEGFPVARFMAEAFASHPRVRTDPLAGAQ
;
A
#
# COMPACT_ATOMS: atom_id res chain seq x y z
N MET A 1 -35.57 11.11 11.00
CA MET A 1 -35.21 10.05 11.96
C MET A 1 -34.04 9.30 11.34
N THR A 2 -32.91 9.20 12.02
CA THR A 2 -31.70 8.56 11.48
C THR A 2 -32.00 7.14 10.99
N ASP A 3 -31.75 6.86 9.72
CA ASP A 3 -31.87 5.50 9.17
C ASP A 3 -31.12 4.51 10.07
N LYS A 4 -31.90 3.58 10.63
CA LYS A 4 -31.42 2.53 11.52
C LYS A 4 -30.72 1.49 10.64
N VAL A 5 -29.40 1.62 10.53
CA VAL A 5 -28.55 0.74 9.72
C VAL A 5 -27.47 0.09 10.58
N TRP A 6 -26.98 -1.07 10.15
CA TRP A 6 -25.75 -1.66 10.63
C TRP A 6 -24.57 -0.71 10.41
N ARG A 7 -23.82 -0.46 11.47
CA ARG A 7 -22.65 0.44 11.47
C ARG A 7 -21.43 -0.25 12.01
N VAL A 8 -20.29 -0.02 11.34
CA VAL A 8 -18.99 -0.51 11.75
C VAL A 8 -18.36 0.46 12.74
N PHE A 9 -17.96 -0.07 13.89
CA PHE A 9 -17.22 0.63 14.93
C PHE A 9 -15.86 -0.03 15.13
N GLN A 10 -14.98 0.66 15.84
CA GLN A 10 -13.64 0.20 16.15
C GLN A 10 -13.32 0.50 17.60
N TYR A 11 -12.74 -0.47 18.32
CA TYR A 11 -12.18 -0.22 19.63
C TYR A 11 -10.94 0.67 19.50
N ASP A 12 -10.93 1.76 20.25
CA ASP A 12 -9.79 2.66 20.37
C ASP A 12 -9.40 2.72 21.84
N HIS A 13 -8.36 1.96 22.20
CA HIS A 13 -7.85 1.89 23.56
C HIS A 13 -6.95 3.09 23.90
N GLU A 14 -6.58 3.90 22.91
CA GLU A 14 -5.71 5.06 23.05
C GLU A 14 -6.53 6.34 23.27
N ARG A 15 -7.82 6.31 22.91
CA ARG A 15 -8.75 7.40 23.17
C ARG A 15 -9.06 7.50 24.67
N LEU A 16 -8.73 8.65 25.25
CA LEU A 16 -9.17 9.04 26.58
C LEU A 16 -10.65 9.47 26.51
N TRP A 17 -11.47 8.85 27.36
CA TRP A 17 -12.88 9.18 27.51
C TRP A 17 -13.04 9.89 28.85
N PRO A 18 -13.10 11.24 28.88
CA PRO A 18 -13.02 12.00 30.13
C PRO A 18 -14.21 11.73 31.08
N ASP A 19 -15.37 11.35 30.55
CA ASP A 19 -16.60 11.15 31.32
C ASP A 19 -17.21 9.76 31.04
N VAL A 20 -16.59 8.70 31.56
CA VAL A 20 -17.21 7.36 31.51
C VAL A 20 -17.96 7.12 32.82
N PRO A 21 -19.30 6.90 32.79
CA PRO A 21 -20.03 6.50 33.97
C PRO A 21 -19.44 5.23 34.59
N PHE A 22 -19.25 5.21 35.91
CA PHE A 22 -18.87 4.00 36.68
C PHE A 22 -19.75 2.79 36.33
N LYS A 23 -21.03 3.02 35.96
CA LYS A 23 -21.96 1.99 35.50
C LYS A 23 -21.50 1.23 34.24
N LEU A 24 -20.60 1.80 33.42
CA LEU A 24 -20.10 1.19 32.18
C LEU A 24 -18.75 0.50 32.36
N SER A 25 -17.85 1.03 33.20
CA SER A 25 -16.54 0.42 33.48
C SER A 25 -16.56 -0.55 34.66
N GLY A 26 -17.60 -0.50 35.51
CA GLY A 26 -17.63 -1.18 36.80
C GLY A 26 -16.46 -0.69 37.67
N ASP A 27 -15.83 -1.63 38.38
CA ASP A 27 -14.66 -1.36 39.24
C ASP A 27 -13.36 -1.06 38.47
N ARG A 28 -13.40 -1.04 37.13
CA ARG A 28 -12.22 -0.78 36.30
C ARG A 28 -11.95 0.72 36.18
N PRO A 29 -10.68 1.15 36.14
CA PRO A 29 -10.31 2.56 36.10
C PRO A 29 -10.73 3.27 34.81
N ASP A 30 -10.84 2.54 33.69
CA ASP A 30 -11.25 3.08 32.40
C ASP A 30 -11.82 1.99 31.47
N LEU A 31 -12.47 2.41 30.37
CA LEU A 31 -13.02 1.50 29.36
C LEU A 31 -11.92 0.70 28.63
N ALA A 32 -10.72 1.25 28.49
CA ALA A 32 -9.63 0.56 27.80
C ALA A 32 -9.13 -0.66 28.60
N THR A 33 -9.13 -0.56 29.92
CA THR A 33 -8.80 -1.61 30.88
C THR A 33 -9.92 -2.64 30.86
N TRP A 34 -11.17 -2.22 31.04
CA TRP A 34 -12.32 -3.11 30.89
C TRP A 34 -12.30 -3.89 29.57
N ALA A 35 -12.10 -3.21 28.44
CA ALA A 35 -12.05 -3.85 27.12
C ALA A 35 -10.91 -4.88 27.02
N ARG A 36 -9.71 -4.56 27.52
CA ARG A 36 -8.57 -5.49 27.56
C ARG A 36 -8.89 -6.73 28.38
N ASP A 37 -9.51 -6.56 29.55
CA ASP A 37 -9.85 -7.65 30.45
C ASP A 37 -10.94 -8.56 29.86
N MET A 38 -11.87 -7.98 29.11
CA MET A 38 -12.87 -8.70 28.33
C MET A 38 -12.31 -9.31 27.03
N GLY A 39 -10.99 -9.25 26.81
CA GLY A 39 -10.31 -9.83 25.65
C GLY A 39 -10.49 -9.05 24.35
N MET A 40 -11.08 -7.85 24.39
CA MET A 40 -11.19 -6.95 23.26
C MET A 40 -9.82 -6.36 22.93
N ARG A 41 -9.54 -6.18 21.65
CA ARG A 41 -8.24 -5.70 21.18
C ARG A 41 -8.35 -4.30 20.61
N ASN A 42 -7.33 -3.49 20.84
CA ASN A 42 -7.23 -2.19 20.20
C ASN A 42 -7.32 -2.37 18.67
N ARG A 43 -8.05 -1.47 18.02
CA ARG A 43 -8.35 -1.45 16.58
C ARG A 43 -9.22 -2.60 16.06
N GLN A 44 -9.71 -3.51 16.92
CA GLN A 44 -10.67 -4.53 16.51
C GLN A 44 -11.99 -3.87 16.10
N ARG A 45 -12.55 -4.31 14.97
CA ARG A 45 -13.84 -3.83 14.46
C ARG A 45 -14.99 -4.64 15.00
N PHE A 46 -16.12 -3.99 15.19
CA PHE A 46 -17.38 -4.60 15.58
C PHE A 46 -18.55 -3.88 14.91
N LEU A 47 -19.71 -4.51 14.88
CA LEU A 47 -20.93 -4.05 14.25
C LEU A 47 -22.01 -3.83 15.32
N ILE A 48 -22.73 -2.71 15.21
CA ILE A 48 -23.99 -2.48 15.94
C ILE A 48 -25.11 -2.45 14.90
N GLY A 49 -26.18 -3.19 15.16
CA GLY A 49 -27.31 -3.30 14.25
C GLY A 49 -28.30 -2.13 14.34
N PRO A 50 -29.31 -2.11 13.45
CA PRO A 50 -30.40 -1.13 13.41
C PRO A 50 -31.12 -0.91 14.75
N SER A 51 -31.21 -1.97 15.57
CA SER A 51 -31.83 -1.92 16.90
C SER A 51 -31.02 -1.15 17.94
N GLY A 52 -29.78 -0.75 17.62
CA GLY A 52 -28.84 -0.16 18.58
C GLY A 52 -28.08 -1.18 19.43
N TYR A 53 -28.34 -2.48 19.23
CA TYR A 53 -27.68 -3.57 19.95
C TYR A 53 -26.70 -4.35 19.05
N PRO A 54 -25.63 -4.92 19.61
CA PRO A 54 -24.71 -5.78 18.87
C PRO A 54 -25.32 -7.17 18.63
N ASP A 55 -25.12 -7.75 17.45
CA ASP A 55 -25.27 -9.19 17.25
C ASP A 55 -23.98 -9.89 17.69
N LEU A 56 -24.07 -10.70 18.75
CA LEU A 56 -22.92 -11.36 19.34
C LEU A 56 -22.28 -12.40 18.40
N ARG A 57 -23.04 -13.01 17.50
CA ARG A 57 -22.53 -14.02 16.55
C ARG A 57 -21.72 -13.34 15.45
N VAL A 58 -22.24 -12.24 14.92
CA VAL A 58 -21.53 -11.39 13.94
C VAL A 58 -20.25 -10.82 14.55
N ASN A 59 -20.31 -10.31 15.77
CA ASN A 59 -19.14 -9.75 16.44
C ASN A 59 -18.13 -10.81 16.90
N ALA A 60 -18.58 -12.03 17.21
CA ALA A 60 -17.69 -13.16 17.47
C ALA A 60 -16.88 -13.54 16.22
N PHE A 61 -17.47 -13.46 15.02
CA PHE A 61 -16.74 -13.63 13.76
C PHE A 61 -15.65 -12.56 13.60
N LEU A 62 -16.00 -11.28 13.78
CA LEU A 62 -15.05 -10.17 13.67
C LEU A 62 -13.92 -10.26 14.70
N ALA A 63 -14.22 -10.78 15.89
CA ALA A 63 -13.25 -11.04 16.95
C ALA A 63 -12.41 -12.32 16.70
N SER A 64 -12.80 -13.20 15.78
CA SER A 64 -12.24 -14.55 15.64
C SER A 64 -10.75 -14.56 15.23
N PRO A 65 -9.99 -15.64 15.55
CA PRO A 65 -8.63 -15.81 15.03
C PRO A 65 -8.54 -15.71 13.51
N ARG A 66 -9.59 -16.12 12.79
CA ARG A 66 -9.67 -16.11 11.32
C ARG A 66 -9.73 -14.69 10.75
N MET A 67 -10.31 -13.73 11.46
CA MET A 67 -10.27 -12.31 11.14
C MET A 67 -8.97 -11.66 11.63
N ARG A 68 -8.55 -11.97 12.86
CA ARG A 68 -7.35 -11.39 13.47
C ARG A 68 -6.04 -11.72 12.75
N SER A 69 -5.99 -12.84 12.02
CA SER A 69 -4.80 -13.21 11.23
C SER A 69 -4.64 -12.39 9.94
N LEU A 70 -5.71 -11.73 9.47
CA LEU A 70 -5.72 -10.96 8.23
C LEU A 70 -5.00 -9.61 8.39
N ALA A 71 -4.59 -9.04 7.26
CA ALA A 71 -4.09 -7.67 7.21
C ALA A 71 -5.18 -6.69 7.69
N GLU A 72 -4.78 -5.59 8.33
CA GLU A 72 -5.72 -4.62 8.91
C GLU A 72 -6.69 -4.04 7.86
N THR A 73 -6.19 -3.77 6.66
CA THR A 73 -7.01 -3.31 5.52
C THR A 73 -8.05 -4.35 5.11
N THR A 74 -7.69 -5.63 5.09
CA THR A 74 -8.63 -6.72 4.82
C THR A 74 -9.67 -6.83 5.92
N GLN A 75 -9.28 -6.69 7.19
CA GLN A 75 -10.24 -6.69 8.30
C GLN A 75 -11.24 -5.53 8.17
N ARG A 76 -10.77 -4.34 7.81
CA ARG A 76 -11.61 -3.18 7.52
C ARG A 76 -12.57 -3.47 6.37
N ASP A 77 -12.03 -3.80 5.20
CA ASP A 77 -12.82 -4.02 3.98
C ASP A 77 -13.88 -5.11 4.23
N TYR A 78 -13.53 -6.18 4.97
CA TYR A 78 -14.47 -7.27 5.29
C TYR A 78 -15.55 -6.85 6.29
N ALA A 79 -15.22 -6.05 7.30
CA ALA A 79 -16.21 -5.53 8.24
C ALA A 79 -17.23 -4.63 7.53
N HIS A 80 -16.78 -3.76 6.61
CA HIS A 80 -17.68 -2.91 5.82
C HIS A 80 -18.48 -3.70 4.78
N SER A 81 -17.87 -4.67 4.12
CA SER A 81 -18.56 -5.59 3.20
C SER A 81 -19.68 -6.34 3.91
N LEU A 82 -19.40 -6.84 5.12
CA LEU A 82 -20.40 -7.52 5.92
C LEU A 82 -21.50 -6.56 6.39
N ALA A 83 -21.15 -5.34 6.81
CA ALA A 83 -22.14 -4.31 7.13
C ALA A 83 -23.07 -4.02 5.95
N LEU A 84 -22.51 -3.94 4.74
CA LEU A 84 -23.26 -3.69 3.51
C LEU A 84 -24.26 -4.82 3.24
N TRP A 85 -23.82 -6.07 3.31
CA TRP A 85 -24.71 -7.23 3.18
C TRP A 85 -25.82 -7.23 4.23
N LEU A 86 -25.49 -6.98 5.50
CA LEU A 86 -26.47 -6.94 6.59
C LEU A 86 -27.47 -5.78 6.42
N ASN A 87 -27.05 -4.66 5.85
CA ASN A 87 -27.93 -3.53 5.52
C ASN A 87 -28.81 -3.82 4.31
N PHE A 88 -28.28 -4.53 3.31
CA PHE A 88 -29.08 -5.00 2.18
C PHE A 88 -30.21 -5.90 2.66
N LEU A 89 -29.88 -6.93 3.46
CA LEU A 89 -30.88 -7.81 4.06
C LEU A 89 -31.89 -7.03 4.93
N HIS A 90 -31.42 -6.07 5.72
CA HIS A 90 -32.33 -5.25 6.51
C HIS A 90 -33.30 -4.45 5.65
N ALA A 91 -32.85 -3.93 4.51
CA ALA A 91 -33.69 -3.18 3.57
C ALA A 91 -34.68 -4.07 2.81
N THR A 92 -34.39 -5.36 2.68
CA THR A 92 -35.28 -6.36 2.08
C THR A 92 -36.09 -7.16 3.12
N ASP A 93 -36.14 -6.69 4.38
CA ASP A 93 -36.81 -7.33 5.51
C ASP A 93 -36.37 -8.78 5.78
N GLN A 94 -35.12 -9.10 5.44
CA GLN A 94 -34.50 -10.40 5.67
C GLN A 94 -33.52 -10.38 6.84
N ILE A 95 -33.33 -11.55 7.45
CA ILE A 95 -32.38 -11.74 8.54
C ILE A 95 -31.26 -12.69 8.14
N TRP A 96 -30.03 -12.36 8.52
CA TRP A 96 -28.84 -12.99 7.96
C TRP A 96 -28.73 -14.50 8.22
N TRP A 97 -29.37 -15.03 9.25
CA TRP A 97 -29.36 -16.47 9.56
C TRP A 97 -30.47 -17.25 8.84
N GLU A 98 -31.42 -16.58 8.19
CA GLU A 98 -32.46 -17.17 7.33
C GLU A 98 -32.22 -16.92 5.85
N ALA A 99 -31.29 -16.00 5.52
CA ALA A 99 -30.94 -15.68 4.14
C ALA A 99 -30.58 -16.93 3.32
N GLY A 100 -31.08 -16.98 2.10
CA GLY A 100 -30.89 -18.07 1.14
C GLY A 100 -30.11 -17.67 -0.10
N GLU A 101 -30.01 -18.60 -1.05
CA GLU A 101 -29.32 -18.37 -2.33
C GLU A 101 -29.94 -17.20 -3.11
N ASP A 102 -31.27 -17.11 -3.14
CA ASP A 102 -32.01 -16.03 -3.81
C ASP A 102 -31.62 -14.63 -3.30
N ASP A 103 -31.45 -14.46 -1.98
CA ASP A 103 -31.01 -13.19 -1.39
C ASP A 103 -29.60 -12.81 -1.84
N ALA A 104 -28.73 -13.80 -2.00
CA ALA A 104 -27.35 -13.60 -2.45
C ALA A 104 -27.29 -13.27 -3.95
N GLU A 105 -28.16 -13.85 -4.77
CA GLU A 105 -28.33 -13.49 -6.18
C GLU A 105 -28.90 -12.09 -6.34
N GLU A 106 -29.93 -11.73 -5.56
CA GLU A 106 -30.51 -10.39 -5.56
C GLU A 106 -29.50 -9.35 -5.11
N PHE A 107 -28.71 -9.62 -4.07
CA PHE A 107 -27.62 -8.74 -3.65
C PHE A 107 -26.56 -8.57 -4.73
N LYS A 108 -26.23 -9.63 -5.47
CA LYS A 108 -25.31 -9.55 -6.61
C LYS A 108 -25.89 -8.68 -7.72
N PHE A 109 -27.17 -8.85 -8.05
CA PHE A 109 -27.86 -8.04 -9.05
C PHE A 109 -27.90 -6.57 -8.63
N TRP A 110 -28.36 -6.29 -7.42
CA TRP A 110 -28.38 -4.96 -6.81
C TRP A 110 -27.01 -4.28 -6.83
N ARG A 111 -25.96 -5.03 -6.48
CA ARG A 111 -24.62 -4.45 -6.32
C ARG A 111 -23.91 -4.15 -7.64
N LEU A 112 -24.26 -4.84 -8.72
CA LEU A 112 -23.57 -4.78 -10.01
C LEU A 112 -24.36 -4.08 -11.11
N THR A 113 -25.69 -4.24 -11.14
CA THR A 113 -26.48 -4.02 -12.35
C THR A 113 -27.76 -3.22 -12.11
N ASP A 114 -28.35 -3.31 -10.92
CA ASP A 114 -29.64 -2.70 -10.64
C ASP A 114 -29.65 -1.18 -10.87
N PRO A 115 -30.50 -0.66 -11.79
CA PRO A 115 -30.65 0.77 -12.03
C PRO A 115 -31.13 1.57 -10.82
N GLN A 116 -31.77 0.93 -9.83
CA GLN A 116 -32.22 1.58 -8.60
C GLN A 116 -31.10 1.78 -7.58
N ASN A 117 -29.94 1.16 -7.79
CA ASN A 117 -28.75 1.43 -7.00
C ASN A 117 -28.05 2.66 -7.57
N ASP A 118 -28.10 3.79 -6.85
CA ASP A 118 -27.40 5.02 -7.25
C ASP A 118 -25.86 4.86 -7.28
N GLN A 119 -25.31 3.80 -6.66
CA GLN A 119 -23.88 3.53 -6.58
C GLN A 119 -23.52 2.06 -6.87
N PRO A 120 -23.79 1.59 -8.11
CA PRO A 120 -23.38 0.24 -8.51
C PRO A 120 -21.85 0.19 -8.56
N VAL A 121 -21.28 -0.99 -8.34
CA VAL A 121 -19.82 -1.16 -8.33
C VAL A 121 -19.32 -2.14 -9.38
N GLY A 122 -18.06 -1.97 -9.77
CA GLY A 122 -17.38 -2.92 -10.63
C GLY A 122 -17.17 -4.29 -9.95
N THR A 123 -16.96 -5.31 -10.78
CA THR A 123 -16.80 -6.72 -10.36
C THR A 123 -15.71 -6.94 -9.30
N SER A 124 -14.67 -6.11 -9.28
CA SER A 124 -13.57 -6.21 -8.31
C SER A 124 -13.97 -5.75 -6.90
N ALA A 125 -14.87 -4.76 -6.78
CA ALA A 125 -15.42 -4.35 -5.50
C ALA A 125 -16.37 -5.43 -4.98
N PHE A 126 -17.29 -5.91 -5.82
CA PHE A 126 -18.19 -7.01 -5.47
C PHE A 126 -17.44 -8.31 -5.10
N SER A 127 -16.31 -8.60 -5.76
CA SER A 127 -15.48 -9.76 -5.40
C SER A 127 -14.96 -9.69 -3.96
N LYS A 128 -14.72 -8.48 -3.42
CA LYS A 128 -14.36 -8.30 -2.01
C LYS A 128 -15.57 -8.52 -1.12
N ASP A 129 -16.72 -7.95 -1.51
CA ASP A 129 -17.98 -8.11 -0.79
C ASP A 129 -18.31 -9.61 -0.63
N LEU A 130 -18.28 -10.34 -1.73
CA LEU A 130 -18.46 -11.80 -1.79
C LEU A 130 -17.43 -12.56 -0.94
N ALA A 131 -16.15 -12.18 -0.99
CA ALA A 131 -15.11 -12.86 -0.20
C ALA A 131 -15.29 -12.66 1.31
N ALA A 132 -15.81 -11.51 1.73
CA ALA A 132 -16.13 -11.24 3.12
C ALA A 132 -17.34 -12.08 3.58
N CYS A 133 -18.44 -12.08 2.80
CA CYS A 133 -19.65 -12.84 3.12
C CYS A 133 -19.39 -14.35 3.15
N LYS A 134 -18.74 -14.92 2.12
CA LYS A 134 -18.32 -16.33 2.13
C LYS A 134 -17.49 -16.66 3.37
N LYS A 135 -16.54 -15.78 3.73
CA LYS A 135 -15.69 -16.04 4.92
C LYS A 135 -16.50 -16.02 6.22
N PHE A 136 -17.51 -15.15 6.31
CA PHE A 136 -18.43 -15.08 7.45
C PHE A 136 -19.30 -16.33 7.55
N TYR A 137 -20.04 -16.68 6.49
CA TYR A 137 -20.95 -17.83 6.49
C TYR A 137 -20.23 -19.18 6.64
N THR A 138 -19.08 -19.36 5.98
CA THR A 138 -18.23 -20.55 6.25
C THR A 138 -17.80 -20.65 7.72
N TRP A 139 -17.53 -19.52 8.38
CA TRP A 139 -17.13 -19.53 9.80
C TRP A 139 -18.31 -19.77 10.75
N ILE A 140 -19.48 -19.24 10.41
CA ILE A 140 -20.74 -19.42 11.14
C ILE A 140 -21.26 -20.85 11.00
N GLY A 141 -21.29 -21.41 9.79
CA GLY A 141 -21.85 -22.75 9.53
C GLY A 141 -21.13 -23.85 10.33
N GLY A 142 -19.82 -23.68 10.58
CA GLY A 142 -19.07 -24.58 11.47
C GLY A 142 -19.42 -24.47 12.97
N ARG A 143 -20.25 -23.51 13.38
CA ARG A 143 -20.70 -23.26 14.77
C ARG A 143 -22.20 -23.36 14.94
N TYR A 144 -22.95 -23.02 13.90
CA TYR A 144 -24.40 -22.99 13.87
C TYR A 144 -24.86 -23.75 12.61
N PRO A 145 -24.99 -25.09 12.68
CA PRO A 145 -25.30 -25.92 11.51
C PRO A 145 -26.64 -25.58 10.83
N ALA A 146 -27.57 -24.96 11.56
CA ALA A 146 -28.85 -24.50 11.01
C ALA A 146 -28.72 -23.27 10.09
N VAL A 147 -27.57 -22.60 10.08
CA VAL A 147 -27.34 -21.44 9.20
C VAL A 147 -26.69 -21.91 7.91
N ALA A 148 -27.44 -21.82 6.81
CA ALA A 148 -26.92 -22.08 5.47
C ALA A 148 -25.91 -20.99 5.05
N ASP A 149 -25.07 -21.28 4.05
CA ASP A 149 -24.23 -20.28 3.39
C ASP A 149 -24.91 -19.81 2.10
N PRO A 150 -25.53 -18.61 2.08
CA PRO A 150 -26.21 -18.05 0.91
C PRO A 150 -25.29 -17.96 -0.32
N PHE A 151 -23.99 -17.82 -0.08
CA PHE A 151 -23.01 -17.57 -1.11
C PHE A 151 -22.29 -18.83 -1.59
N ALA A 152 -22.65 -20.02 -1.10
CA ALA A 152 -21.94 -21.26 -1.40
C ALA A 152 -21.74 -21.47 -2.92
N GLN A 153 -22.81 -21.31 -3.70
CA GLN A 153 -22.82 -21.50 -5.16
C GLN A 153 -22.52 -20.22 -5.95
N VAL A 154 -22.52 -19.04 -5.30
CA VAL A 154 -22.27 -17.78 -5.99
C VAL A 154 -20.81 -17.72 -6.48
N SER A 155 -20.63 -17.74 -7.80
CA SER A 155 -19.31 -17.64 -8.42
C SER A 155 -18.73 -16.24 -8.32
N PHE A 156 -17.40 -16.15 -8.17
CA PHE A 156 -16.72 -14.87 -8.29
C PHE A 156 -16.91 -14.33 -9.70
N PRO A 157 -17.34 -13.06 -9.87
CA PRO A 157 -17.53 -12.51 -11.20
C PRO A 157 -16.20 -12.54 -11.95
N VAL A 158 -16.25 -12.94 -13.22
CA VAL A 158 -15.09 -12.83 -14.09
C VAL A 158 -14.81 -11.35 -14.27
N ALA A 159 -13.74 -10.85 -13.67
CA ALA A 159 -13.34 -9.48 -13.86
C ALA A 159 -13.00 -9.28 -15.35
N ARG A 160 -13.81 -8.50 -16.08
CA ARG A 160 -13.37 -7.87 -17.33
C ARG A 160 -12.20 -6.96 -16.94
N ARG A 161 -10.97 -7.46 -17.05
CA ARG A 161 -9.73 -6.73 -16.72
C ARG A 161 -9.44 -5.68 -17.80
N GLY A 162 -10.38 -4.78 -18.06
CA GLY A 162 -10.07 -3.50 -18.67
C GLY A 162 -9.52 -2.60 -17.57
N ALA A 163 -8.36 -2.93 -17.00
CA ALA A 163 -7.75 -2.02 -16.06
C ALA A 163 -7.32 -0.80 -16.88
N ASP A 164 -7.94 0.36 -16.65
CA ASP A 164 -7.48 1.68 -17.14
C ASP A 164 -6.16 2.03 -16.44
N VAL A 165 -5.18 1.16 -16.59
CA VAL A 165 -3.82 1.31 -16.07
C VAL A 165 -3.16 2.35 -16.93
N LYS A 166 -2.54 3.32 -16.25
CA LYS A 166 -1.77 4.38 -16.87
C LYS A 166 -0.33 4.25 -16.41
N TRP A 167 0.58 4.41 -17.36
CA TRP A 167 2.02 4.46 -17.12
C TRP A 167 2.48 5.90 -17.24
N LEU A 168 3.66 6.18 -16.69
CA LEU A 168 4.40 7.41 -16.90
C LEU A 168 5.77 7.03 -17.43
N ASP A 169 6.26 7.78 -18.41
CA ASP A 169 7.68 7.70 -18.75
C ASP A 169 8.54 8.35 -17.63
N PRO A 170 9.88 8.20 -17.66
CA PRO A 170 10.74 8.78 -16.63
C PRO A 170 10.65 10.31 -16.50
N ALA A 171 10.43 11.03 -17.60
CA ALA A 171 10.31 12.49 -17.60
C ALA A 171 8.98 12.94 -16.97
N ALA A 172 7.88 12.23 -17.25
CA ALA A 172 6.58 12.44 -16.65
C ALA A 172 6.60 12.17 -15.14
N VAL A 173 7.29 11.11 -14.67
CA VAL A 173 7.48 10.89 -13.22
C VAL A 173 8.21 12.07 -12.58
N ALA A 174 9.30 12.53 -13.21
CA ALA A 174 10.08 13.67 -12.71
C ALA A 174 9.25 14.96 -12.71
N ARG A 175 8.50 15.23 -13.78
CA ARG A 175 7.63 16.41 -13.92
C ARG A 175 6.53 16.42 -12.87
N TRP A 176 5.84 15.29 -12.69
CA TRP A 176 4.78 15.17 -11.69
C TRP A 176 5.31 15.42 -10.28
N ARG A 177 6.46 14.82 -9.93
CA ARG A 177 7.14 15.08 -8.65
C ARG A 177 7.51 16.54 -8.49
N ASP A 178 8.10 17.14 -9.52
CA ASP A 178 8.61 18.50 -9.45
C ASP A 178 7.49 19.55 -9.31
N LEU A 179 6.40 19.41 -10.05
CA LEU A 179 5.23 20.30 -9.96
C LEU A 179 4.43 20.07 -8.67
N GLY A 180 4.12 18.80 -8.39
CA GLY A 180 3.21 18.42 -7.31
C GLY A 180 3.84 18.44 -5.92
N LEU A 181 5.12 18.05 -5.80
CA LEU A 181 5.78 17.79 -4.52
C LEU A 181 6.99 18.68 -4.24
N ARG A 182 7.57 19.33 -5.25
CA ARG A 182 8.69 20.27 -5.08
C ARG A 182 8.33 21.73 -5.32
N GLY A 183 7.04 22.01 -5.53
CA GLY A 183 6.56 23.37 -5.74
C GLY A 183 7.18 24.08 -6.92
N ARG A 184 7.52 23.35 -7.99
CA ARG A 184 7.90 24.00 -9.24
C ARG A 184 6.66 24.48 -9.99
N LEU A 185 6.83 25.55 -10.75
CA LEU A 185 5.88 25.98 -11.77
C LEU A 185 6.14 25.23 -13.08
N PRO A 186 5.22 25.25 -14.05
CA PRO A 186 5.45 24.71 -15.39
C PRO A 186 6.75 25.19 -16.03
N SER A 187 7.15 26.45 -15.78
CA SER A 187 8.42 27.03 -16.22
C SER A 187 9.69 26.43 -15.58
N GLY A 188 9.56 25.49 -14.64
CA GLY A 188 10.67 24.87 -13.89
C GLY A 188 11.20 25.73 -12.73
N ARG A 189 10.80 27.00 -12.65
CA ARG A 189 11.14 27.90 -11.53
C ARG A 189 10.42 27.48 -10.25
N ARG A 190 10.98 27.85 -9.10
CA ARG A 190 10.31 27.66 -7.80
C ARG A 190 9.11 28.58 -7.68
N ASP A 191 7.98 28.03 -7.28
CA ASP A 191 6.79 28.78 -6.88
C ASP A 191 7.06 29.42 -5.50
N ARG A 192 7.21 30.75 -5.46
CA ARG A 192 7.49 31.50 -4.22
C ARG A 192 6.32 31.48 -3.23
N SER A 193 5.10 31.22 -3.71
CA SER A 193 3.91 31.12 -2.86
C SER A 193 3.79 29.74 -2.20
N TRP A 194 4.47 28.72 -2.76
CA TRP A 194 4.36 27.36 -2.28
C TRP A 194 5.17 27.12 -1.01
N ARG A 195 4.47 26.74 0.07
CA ARG A 195 5.08 26.40 1.35
C ARG A 195 5.28 24.89 1.46
N GLY A 196 6.38 24.41 0.90
CA GLY A 196 6.79 23.01 0.84
C GLY A 196 7.25 22.38 2.13
N ARG A 197 6.35 22.23 3.11
CA ARG A 197 6.68 21.68 4.44
C ARG A 197 7.29 20.27 4.40
N HIS A 198 7.03 19.52 3.34
CA HIS A 198 7.44 18.11 3.19
C HIS A 198 8.19 17.81 1.90
N GLU A 199 8.70 18.84 1.20
CA GLU A 199 9.32 18.70 -0.12
C GLU A 199 10.28 17.50 -0.19
N GLN A 200 11.30 17.51 0.66
CA GLN A 200 12.38 16.52 0.60
C GLN A 200 11.87 15.11 0.95
N ARG A 201 10.99 14.99 1.95
CA ARG A 201 10.41 13.72 2.38
C ARG A 201 9.56 13.12 1.26
N ASP A 202 8.66 13.92 0.71
CA ASP A 202 7.66 13.45 -0.26
C ASP A 202 8.32 13.15 -1.61
N ALA A 203 9.30 13.96 -2.04
CA ALA A 203 10.11 13.68 -3.22
C ALA A 203 10.95 12.40 -3.05
N ALA A 204 11.64 12.23 -1.92
CA ALA A 204 12.42 11.01 -1.64
C ALA A 204 11.53 9.75 -1.57
N PHE A 205 10.31 9.88 -1.02
CA PHE A 205 9.35 8.79 -0.98
C PHE A 205 8.94 8.35 -2.39
N VAL A 206 8.59 9.30 -3.26
CA VAL A 206 8.17 9.04 -4.64
C VAL A 206 9.31 8.50 -5.50
N ASP A 207 10.50 9.08 -5.39
CA ASP A 207 11.69 8.60 -6.08
C ASP A 207 12.04 7.16 -5.64
N GLY A 208 11.88 6.87 -4.35
CA GLY A 208 11.99 5.51 -3.82
C GLY A 208 10.91 4.56 -4.33
N LEU A 209 9.65 5.00 -4.38
CA LEU A 209 8.53 4.18 -4.85
C LEU A 209 8.71 3.79 -6.33
N TYR A 210 9.02 4.76 -7.19
CA TYR A 210 9.33 4.52 -8.60
C TYR A 210 10.66 3.77 -8.76
N GLY A 211 11.66 4.05 -7.93
CA GLY A 211 12.99 3.45 -8.04
C GLY A 211 13.03 1.97 -7.66
N THR A 212 12.25 1.57 -6.67
CA THR A 212 12.25 0.21 -6.09
C THR A 212 11.16 -0.69 -6.65
N GLY A 213 10.09 -0.10 -7.22
CA GLY A 213 8.94 -0.86 -7.68
C GLY A 213 8.08 -1.44 -6.56
N LEU A 214 8.33 -1.13 -5.28
CA LEU A 214 7.52 -1.61 -4.15
C LEU A 214 6.09 -1.04 -4.19
N ARG A 215 5.14 -1.70 -3.52
CA ARG A 215 3.82 -1.10 -3.27
C ARG A 215 3.96 0.04 -2.25
N LEU A 216 3.03 1.01 -2.30
CA LEU A 216 3.04 2.17 -1.40
C LEU A 216 3.19 1.79 0.08
N THR A 217 2.42 0.81 0.55
CA THR A 217 2.47 0.38 1.96
C THR A 217 3.72 -0.41 2.30
N GLU A 218 4.31 -1.12 1.32
CA GLU A 218 5.57 -1.86 1.48
C GLU A 218 6.72 -0.86 1.65
N TRP A 219 6.83 0.11 0.75
CA TRP A 219 7.86 1.16 0.85
C TRP A 219 7.69 2.04 2.08
N ALA A 220 6.45 2.35 2.45
CA ALA A 220 6.15 3.08 3.67
C ALA A 220 6.51 2.31 4.95
N SER A 221 6.71 0.99 4.88
CA SER A 221 7.01 0.14 6.05
C SER A 221 8.49 -0.07 6.35
N VAL A 222 9.38 0.43 5.47
CA VAL A 222 10.83 0.30 5.63
C VAL A 222 11.30 1.13 6.82
N THR A 223 12.17 0.54 7.64
CA THR A 223 12.80 1.18 8.79
C THR A 223 14.24 1.59 8.49
N LEU A 224 14.80 2.53 9.26
CA LEU A 224 16.17 3.01 9.08
C LEU A 224 17.23 1.89 9.05
N PRO A 225 17.20 0.90 9.97
CA PRO A 225 18.23 -0.14 9.99
C PRO A 225 18.22 -1.05 8.77
N GLU A 226 17.09 -1.17 8.04
CA GLU A 226 17.00 -2.00 6.83
C GLU A 226 17.76 -1.37 5.63
N LEU A 227 17.99 -0.05 5.65
CA LEU A 227 18.60 0.68 4.56
C LEU A 227 20.12 0.43 4.47
N PRO A 228 20.66 0.12 3.27
CA PRO A 228 22.09 -0.07 3.06
C PRO A 228 22.87 1.25 3.15
N ALA A 229 24.16 1.16 3.46
CA ALA A 229 25.07 2.31 3.39
C ALA A 229 25.39 2.67 1.93
N LEU A 230 25.68 3.95 1.68
CA LEU A 230 26.12 4.40 0.36
C LEU A 230 27.60 4.06 0.15
N GLU A 231 27.87 3.21 -0.82
CA GLU A 231 29.23 2.81 -1.25
C GLU A 231 29.61 3.51 -2.57
N PHE A 232 30.89 3.86 -2.75
CA PHE A 232 31.39 4.43 -4.01
C PHE A 232 31.29 3.43 -5.17
N GLY A 233 31.03 3.90 -6.39
CA GLY A 233 30.94 3.06 -7.59
C GLY A 233 29.71 2.15 -7.70
N ARG A 234 28.87 2.04 -6.66
CA ARG A 234 27.71 1.15 -6.64
C ARG A 234 26.42 1.86 -7.11
N GLY A 235 25.84 1.36 -8.21
CA GLY A 235 24.62 1.91 -8.82
C GLY A 235 23.30 1.43 -8.20
N TYR A 236 23.27 0.20 -7.66
CA TYR A 236 22.09 -0.41 -7.06
C TYR A 236 22.43 -1.18 -5.78
N TYR A 237 21.48 -1.21 -4.86
CA TYR A 237 21.62 -1.87 -3.57
C TYR A 237 20.49 -2.88 -3.36
N ARG A 238 20.86 -4.15 -3.18
CA ARG A 238 19.91 -5.21 -2.83
C ARG A 238 19.45 -5.06 -1.38
N CYS A 239 18.14 -5.17 -1.19
CA CYS A 239 17.45 -5.13 0.09
C CYS A 239 16.44 -6.27 0.14
N GLU A 240 15.95 -6.60 1.32
CA GLU A 240 14.92 -7.63 1.52
C GLU A 240 13.66 -6.96 2.08
N LEU A 241 12.52 -7.16 1.43
CA LEU A 241 11.23 -6.73 1.96
C LEU A 241 10.76 -7.78 2.97
N ALA A 242 10.43 -7.34 4.17
CA ALA A 242 9.91 -8.23 5.20
C ALA A 242 8.56 -8.87 4.83
N ASP A 243 8.45 -10.17 5.10
CA ASP A 243 7.25 -10.97 4.82
C ASP A 243 5.98 -10.34 5.37
N MET A 244 6.00 -9.94 6.64
CA MET A 244 4.86 -9.37 7.33
C MET A 244 4.47 -7.96 6.86
N CYS A 245 5.28 -7.34 5.99
CA CYS A 245 5.00 -6.07 5.33
C CYS A 245 4.55 -6.24 3.88
N ALA A 246 4.86 -7.39 3.27
CA ALA A 246 4.52 -7.70 1.89
C ALA A 246 3.07 -8.16 1.74
N LYS A 247 2.47 -7.89 0.57
CA LYS A 247 1.14 -8.41 0.25
C LYS A 247 1.14 -9.94 0.32
N GLY A 248 0.26 -10.48 1.17
CA GLY A 248 0.09 -11.93 1.33
C GLY A 248 1.25 -12.64 2.02
N GLY A 249 2.10 -11.92 2.76
CA GLY A 249 3.22 -12.52 3.48
C GLY A 249 4.42 -12.86 2.60
N ASN A 250 4.46 -12.38 1.36
CA ASN A 250 5.49 -12.75 0.38
C ASN A 250 6.62 -11.71 0.32
N GLY A 251 7.49 -11.73 1.33
CA GLY A 251 8.73 -10.97 1.30
C GLY A 251 9.57 -11.40 0.10
N HIS A 252 10.37 -10.47 -0.40
CA HIS A 252 11.20 -10.69 -1.58
C HIS A 252 12.34 -9.67 -1.61
N SER A 253 13.38 -10.02 -2.34
CA SER A 253 14.47 -9.09 -2.63
C SER A 253 13.99 -7.97 -3.54
N TYR A 254 14.45 -6.76 -3.27
CA TYR A 254 14.24 -5.59 -4.12
C TYR A 254 15.53 -4.78 -4.23
N TRP A 255 15.59 -3.88 -5.20
CA TRP A 255 16.79 -3.10 -5.47
C TRP A 255 16.48 -1.61 -5.41
N ILE A 256 17.26 -0.88 -4.61
CA ILE A 256 17.18 0.57 -4.52
C ILE A 256 18.25 1.18 -5.43
N PRO A 257 17.90 2.03 -6.41
CA PRO A 257 18.89 2.77 -7.17
C PRO A 257 19.61 3.78 -6.27
N ARG A 258 20.90 4.00 -6.53
CA ARG A 258 21.74 4.95 -5.76
C ARG A 258 21.07 6.31 -5.62
N ALA A 259 20.51 6.86 -6.70
CA ALA A 259 19.83 8.16 -6.66
C ALA A 259 18.69 8.22 -5.63
N ALA A 260 17.86 7.17 -5.55
CA ALA A 260 16.77 7.12 -4.57
C ALA A 260 17.32 6.94 -3.14
N LEU A 261 18.33 6.08 -2.95
CA LEU A 261 18.97 5.90 -1.65
C LEU A 261 19.63 7.21 -1.17
N THR A 262 20.30 7.94 -2.05
CA THR A 262 20.88 9.26 -1.77
C THR A 262 19.80 10.26 -1.34
N ALA A 263 18.66 10.31 -2.03
CA ALA A 263 17.54 11.17 -1.64
C ALA A 263 16.98 10.81 -0.25
N VAL A 264 16.84 9.51 0.05
CA VAL A 264 16.40 9.01 1.35
C VAL A 264 17.41 9.36 2.46
N ARG A 265 18.72 9.23 2.20
CA ARG A 265 19.77 9.61 3.16
C ARG A 265 19.79 11.12 3.41
N ALA A 266 19.68 11.93 2.36
CA ALA A 266 19.58 13.39 2.49
C ALA A 266 18.35 13.82 3.31
N TYR A 267 17.20 13.15 3.13
CA TYR A 267 16.03 13.35 3.99
C TYR A 267 16.30 12.95 5.44
N THR A 268 16.96 11.80 5.65
CA THR A 268 17.28 11.26 6.98
C THR A 268 18.18 12.20 7.79
N GLU A 269 19.24 12.70 7.16
CA GLU A 269 20.24 13.58 7.77
C GLU A 269 19.75 15.04 7.90
N GLY A 270 18.87 15.47 6.99
CA GLY A 270 18.33 16.83 6.96
C GLY A 270 17.00 16.98 7.69
N VAL A 271 15.91 16.99 6.92
CA VAL A 271 14.56 17.35 7.41
C VAL A 271 14.04 16.37 8.46
N ARG A 272 14.33 15.07 8.33
CA ARG A 272 13.95 14.07 9.34
C ARG A 272 14.65 14.33 10.66
N ALA A 273 15.97 14.49 10.66
CA ALA A 273 16.74 14.76 11.88
C ALA A 273 16.26 16.05 12.58
N ARG A 274 15.89 17.08 11.83
CA ARG A 274 15.27 18.30 12.38
C ARG A 274 13.92 18.00 13.06
N ALA A 275 13.04 17.25 12.40
CA ALA A 275 11.74 16.88 12.95
C ALA A 275 11.88 16.05 14.24
N VAL A 276 12.85 15.12 14.27
CA VAL A 276 13.20 14.33 15.46
C VAL A 276 13.63 15.24 16.62
N ARG A 277 14.58 16.15 16.40
CA ARG A 277 15.03 17.08 17.45
C ARG A 277 13.89 17.94 17.99
N GLN A 278 12.99 18.41 17.12
CA GLN A 278 11.83 19.19 17.54
C GLN A 278 10.82 18.36 18.35
N ALA A 279 10.63 17.09 18.01
CA ALA A 279 9.77 16.18 18.75
C ALA A 279 10.35 15.80 20.11
N GLN A 280 11.67 15.56 20.18
CA GLN A 280 12.42 15.33 21.41
C GLN A 280 12.33 16.53 22.35
N ALA A 281 12.63 17.74 21.85
CA ALA A 281 12.55 18.97 22.63
C ALA A 281 11.13 19.24 23.18
N ALA A 282 10.10 18.78 22.46
CA ALA A 282 8.71 18.90 22.87
C ALA A 282 8.21 17.69 23.71
N GLY A 283 9.07 16.73 24.06
CA GLY A 283 8.70 15.52 24.81
C GLY A 283 7.55 14.74 24.16
N ARG A 284 7.47 14.72 22.82
CA ARG A 284 6.34 14.11 22.10
C ARG A 284 6.38 12.60 22.17
N TYR A 285 7.58 12.02 22.13
CA TYR A 285 7.74 10.57 21.97
C TYR A 285 7.37 9.80 23.23
N GLU A 286 7.69 10.34 24.40
CA GLU A 286 7.35 9.79 25.71
C GLU A 286 5.83 9.73 25.94
N ARG A 287 5.08 10.59 25.24
CA ARG A 287 3.61 10.67 25.29
C ARG A 287 2.92 9.78 24.25
N LEU A 288 3.67 9.17 23.33
CA LEU A 288 3.07 8.27 22.33
C LEU A 288 2.68 6.94 22.99
N PRO A 289 1.45 6.46 22.77
CA PRO A 289 1.02 5.20 23.33
C PRO A 289 1.75 4.02 22.69
N GLY A 290 2.08 3.03 23.52
CA GLY A 290 2.58 1.73 23.04
C GLY A 290 3.99 1.74 22.43
N ILE A 291 4.77 2.81 22.64
CA ILE A 291 6.17 2.83 22.20
C ILE A 291 6.99 1.71 22.84
N GLN A 292 7.94 1.18 22.09
CA GLN A 292 8.86 0.13 22.52
C GLN A 292 10.28 0.62 22.24
N VAL A 293 11.07 0.77 23.30
CA VAL A 293 12.49 1.09 23.19
C VAL A 293 13.24 -0.21 22.90
N VAL A 294 13.92 -0.25 21.75
CA VAL A 294 14.72 -1.41 21.33
C VAL A 294 15.99 -1.50 22.16
N ALA A 295 16.47 -2.72 22.40
CA ALA A 295 17.71 -2.96 23.12
C ALA A 295 18.90 -3.05 22.16
N GLY A 296 19.94 -2.26 22.40
CA GLY A 296 21.12 -2.18 21.52
C GLY A 296 20.82 -1.54 20.16
N GLU A 297 21.83 -1.51 19.28
CA GLU A 297 21.66 -1.00 17.92
C GLU A 297 21.07 -2.11 17.03
N PRO A 298 19.92 -1.88 16.35
CA PRO A 298 19.34 -2.85 15.44
C PRO A 298 20.26 -3.14 14.24
N SER A 299 20.26 -4.38 13.77
CA SER A 299 20.97 -4.76 12.56
C SER A 299 20.09 -4.60 11.31
N ARG A 300 20.67 -4.79 10.12
CA ARG A 300 19.89 -4.86 8.86
C ARG A 300 18.90 -6.02 8.82
N GLY A 301 19.13 -7.09 9.60
CA GLY A 301 18.32 -8.31 9.56
C GLY A 301 17.34 -8.45 10.72
N SER A 302 17.58 -7.79 11.84
CA SER A 302 16.85 -8.04 13.09
C SER A 302 16.82 -6.84 14.04
N VAL A 303 15.87 -6.88 14.96
CA VAL A 303 15.69 -5.91 16.04
C VAL A 303 15.40 -6.62 17.35
N THR A 304 15.96 -6.11 18.44
CA THR A 304 15.74 -6.65 19.79
C THR A 304 14.73 -5.79 20.52
N VAL A 305 13.56 -6.36 20.84
CA VAL A 305 12.43 -5.64 21.46
C VAL A 305 12.12 -6.19 22.86
N PRO A 306 11.51 -5.38 23.75
CA PRO A 306 11.01 -5.87 25.02
C PRO A 306 9.99 -6.99 24.83
N ASN A 307 10.09 -8.04 25.65
CA ASN A 307 9.13 -9.14 25.68
C ASN A 307 8.14 -8.96 26.85
N ARG A 308 7.03 -9.71 26.85
CA ARG A 308 5.99 -9.59 27.89
C ARG A 308 6.41 -10.11 29.26
N ALA A 309 7.49 -10.89 29.33
CA ALA A 309 8.01 -11.49 30.56
C ALA A 309 9.08 -10.61 31.24
N GLY A 310 9.25 -9.35 30.81
CA GLY A 310 10.22 -8.42 31.38
C GLY A 310 11.65 -8.54 30.84
N GLY A 311 11.90 -9.42 29.87
CA GLY A 311 13.18 -9.54 29.17
C GLY A 311 13.17 -8.91 27.77
N THR A 312 14.15 -9.26 26.94
CA THR A 312 14.20 -8.86 25.53
C THR A 312 14.05 -10.06 24.61
N ALA A 313 13.71 -9.82 23.34
CA ALA A 313 13.66 -10.85 22.31
C ALA A 313 14.13 -10.27 20.97
N THR A 314 15.13 -10.91 20.38
CA THR A 314 15.57 -10.60 19.01
C THR A 314 14.58 -11.16 18.00
N ARG A 315 14.12 -10.31 17.09
CA ARG A 315 13.17 -10.68 16.04
C ARG A 315 13.73 -10.30 14.68
N PRO A 316 13.69 -11.22 13.69
CA PRO A 316 14.02 -10.85 12.33
C PRO A 316 12.97 -9.86 11.80
N TRP A 317 13.41 -8.89 11.00
CA TRP A 317 12.53 -7.88 10.41
C TRP A 317 11.39 -8.49 9.61
N ALA A 318 11.61 -9.66 9.00
CA ALA A 318 10.62 -10.47 8.30
C ALA A 318 9.32 -10.69 9.09
N LEU A 319 9.40 -10.83 10.41
CA LEU A 319 8.26 -11.15 11.29
C LEU A 319 7.63 -9.92 11.98
N VAL A 320 8.23 -8.74 11.85
CA VAL A 320 7.75 -7.52 12.52
C VAL A 320 6.77 -6.79 11.60
N ARG A 321 5.50 -6.69 12.02
CA ARG A 321 4.41 -6.08 11.22
C ARG A 321 4.57 -4.55 11.14
N PRO A 322 4.03 -3.88 10.09
CA PRO A 322 4.10 -2.42 9.95
C PRO A 322 3.64 -1.63 11.18
N ILE A 323 2.56 -2.07 11.84
CA ILE A 323 2.06 -1.40 13.05
C ILE A 323 3.04 -1.49 14.22
N GLN A 324 3.75 -2.62 14.36
CA GLN A 324 4.77 -2.80 15.40
C GLN A 324 6.02 -1.97 15.06
N ARG A 325 6.45 -1.97 13.80
CA ARG A 325 7.61 -1.20 13.33
C ARG A 325 7.48 0.29 13.64
N ARG A 326 6.27 0.85 13.53
CA ARG A 326 5.98 2.26 13.84
C ARG A 326 6.14 2.62 15.31
N THR A 327 6.02 1.64 16.21
CA THR A 327 6.17 1.86 17.65
C THR A 327 7.59 1.59 18.15
N LEU A 328 8.54 1.27 17.27
CA LEU A 328 9.93 0.99 17.67
C LEU A 328 10.76 2.27 17.70
N PHE A 329 11.41 2.50 18.84
CA PHE A 329 12.28 3.64 19.09
C PHE A 329 13.64 3.15 19.60
N ARG A 330 14.71 3.87 19.27
CA ARG A 330 16.02 3.71 19.90
C ARG A 330 16.24 4.83 20.92
N SER A 331 17.01 4.53 21.96
CA SER A 331 17.51 5.54 22.88
C SER A 331 18.76 6.21 22.29
N THR A 332 18.79 7.53 22.29
CA THR A 332 19.96 8.33 21.88
C THR A 332 20.33 9.29 23.01
N PRO A 333 21.55 9.87 23.02
CA PRO A 333 21.90 10.90 23.99
C PRO A 333 20.95 12.12 24.00
N ALA A 334 20.26 12.38 22.90
CA ALA A 334 19.28 13.48 22.77
C ALA A 334 17.83 13.07 23.11
N GLY A 335 17.61 11.83 23.57
CA GLY A 335 16.29 11.27 23.85
C GLY A 335 15.87 10.19 22.85
N LEU A 336 14.58 9.86 22.83
CA LEU A 336 14.03 8.82 21.96
C LEU A 336 14.08 9.22 20.49
N GLU A 337 14.39 8.26 19.61
CA GLU A 337 14.30 8.44 18.16
C GLU A 337 13.55 7.26 17.52
N PRO A 338 12.54 7.50 16.67
CA PRO A 338 11.85 6.42 15.98
C PRO A 338 12.78 5.68 15.01
N LEU A 339 12.68 4.36 14.94
CA LEU A 339 13.32 3.57 13.87
C LEU A 339 12.59 3.71 12.52
N TRP A 340 11.34 4.15 12.58
CA TRP A 340 10.51 4.38 11.41
C TRP A 340 11.11 5.46 10.50
N LEU A 341 11.20 5.16 9.20
CA LEU A 341 11.86 6.05 8.24
C LEU A 341 11.05 7.33 8.00
N TRP A 342 9.75 7.19 7.76
CA TRP A 342 8.88 8.25 7.26
C TRP A 342 8.15 8.98 8.38
N LEU A 343 8.48 10.24 8.65
CA LEU A 343 7.89 11.01 9.75
C LEU A 343 6.93 12.08 9.23
N ASN A 344 5.96 12.45 10.06
CA ASN A 344 5.13 13.65 9.88
C ASN A 344 5.93 14.93 10.22
N GLU A 345 5.32 16.11 10.02
CA GLU A 345 5.96 17.40 10.34
C GLU A 345 6.43 17.49 11.78
N ASP A 346 5.60 16.98 12.69
CA ASP A 346 5.79 17.01 14.13
C ASP A 346 6.81 15.98 14.63
N GLY A 347 7.42 15.20 13.73
CA GLY A 347 8.38 14.14 14.01
C GLY A 347 7.76 12.79 14.37
N THR A 348 6.43 12.65 14.36
CA THR A 348 5.76 11.38 14.68
C THR A 348 5.81 10.38 13.51
N PRO A 349 5.83 9.06 13.76
CA PRO A 349 5.78 8.04 12.71
C PRO A 349 4.54 8.14 11.81
N ARG A 350 4.77 8.40 10.51
CA ARG A 350 3.70 8.55 9.51
C ARG A 350 2.97 7.23 9.26
N ASP A 351 1.65 7.30 9.18
CA ASP A 351 0.81 6.18 8.77
C ASP A 351 1.01 5.86 7.27
N PRO A 352 1.21 4.57 6.89
CA PRO A 352 1.36 4.19 5.49
C PRO A 352 0.23 4.65 4.57
N HIS A 353 -1.02 4.61 5.02
CA HIS A 353 -2.15 5.04 4.18
C HIS A 353 -2.18 6.54 3.96
N GLY A 354 -1.60 7.33 4.87
CA GLY A 354 -1.51 8.78 4.74
C GLY A 354 -0.82 9.23 3.44
N TRP A 355 0.00 8.39 2.82
CA TRP A 355 0.63 8.68 1.53
C TRP A 355 -0.35 8.84 0.38
N HIS A 356 -1.55 8.24 0.42
CA HIS A 356 -2.57 8.49 -0.62
C HIS A 356 -2.95 9.97 -0.69
N HIS A 357 -3.11 10.63 0.46
CA HIS A 357 -3.40 12.06 0.51
C HIS A 357 -2.26 12.92 -0.04
N THR A 358 -1.00 12.46 0.03
CA THR A 358 0.13 13.15 -0.60
C THR A 358 -0.02 13.16 -2.13
N PHE A 359 -0.42 12.04 -2.74
CA PHE A 359 -0.67 11.96 -4.18
C PHE A 359 -1.90 12.79 -4.58
N GLU A 360 -2.98 12.74 -3.81
CA GLU A 360 -4.18 13.55 -4.05
C GLU A 360 -3.88 15.05 -3.95
N ALA A 361 -3.10 15.49 -2.97
CA ALA A 361 -2.67 16.88 -2.83
C ALA A 361 -1.79 17.33 -4.00
N ALA A 362 -0.84 16.49 -4.44
CA ALA A 362 -0.01 16.76 -5.61
C ALA A 362 -0.86 16.88 -6.90
N ASN A 363 -1.80 15.96 -7.12
CA ASN A 363 -2.69 15.99 -8.28
C ASN A 363 -3.59 17.25 -8.26
N ARG A 364 -4.16 17.61 -7.11
CA ARG A 364 -4.95 18.86 -6.99
C ARG A 364 -4.12 20.10 -7.29
N ARG A 365 -2.85 20.13 -6.85
CA ARG A 365 -1.95 21.24 -7.19
C ARG A 365 -1.69 21.30 -8.69
N ILE A 366 -1.40 20.17 -9.33
CA ILE A 366 -1.12 20.12 -10.77
C ILE A 366 -2.35 20.53 -11.58
N ALA A 367 -3.56 20.09 -11.19
CA ALA A 367 -4.82 20.59 -11.75
C ALA A 367 -4.94 22.11 -11.60
N GLY A 368 -4.66 22.66 -10.41
CA GLY A 368 -4.62 24.11 -10.17
C GLY A 368 -3.56 24.88 -10.97
N LEU A 369 -2.58 24.20 -11.60
CA LEU A 369 -1.62 24.78 -12.54
C LEU A 369 -2.11 24.68 -14.00
N GLY A 370 -3.35 24.23 -14.25
CA GLY A 370 -3.96 24.09 -15.57
C GLY A 370 -3.65 22.76 -16.27
N LEU A 371 -3.25 21.72 -15.52
CA LEU A 371 -2.87 20.42 -16.07
C LEU A 371 -3.77 19.28 -15.53
N ASP A 372 -5.10 19.43 -15.62
CA ASP A 372 -6.10 18.54 -15.00
C ASP A 372 -5.97 17.05 -15.41
N GLY A 373 -5.53 16.79 -16.65
CA GLY A 373 -5.30 15.43 -17.16
C GLY A 373 -4.02 14.75 -16.64
N PHE A 374 -3.10 15.52 -16.06
CA PHE A 374 -1.77 15.05 -15.66
C PHE A 374 -1.73 14.62 -14.18
N THR A 375 -2.30 13.45 -13.92
CA THR A 375 -2.34 12.88 -12.56
C THR A 375 -1.37 11.73 -12.36
N CYS A 376 -1.11 11.35 -11.13
CA CYS A 376 -0.41 10.11 -10.80
C CYS A 376 -1.06 9.45 -9.59
N THR A 377 -1.12 8.12 -9.60
CA THR A 377 -1.44 7.32 -8.43
C THR A 377 -0.21 6.51 -8.00
N PRO A 378 -0.16 6.05 -6.74
CA PRO A 378 0.95 5.22 -6.28
C PRO A 378 1.12 3.94 -7.11
N HIS A 379 0.01 3.39 -7.61
CA HIS A 379 0.04 2.18 -8.42
C HIS A 379 0.65 2.44 -9.80
N MET A 380 0.42 3.63 -10.37
CA MET A 380 1.02 4.03 -11.65
C MET A 380 2.55 4.03 -11.58
N HIS A 381 3.18 4.38 -10.45
CA HIS A 381 4.65 4.27 -10.32
C HIS A 381 5.15 2.83 -10.43
N ARG A 382 4.42 1.87 -9.85
CA ARG A 382 4.80 0.47 -9.93
C ARG A 382 4.62 -0.10 -11.35
N HIS A 383 3.57 0.32 -12.05
CA HIS A 383 3.37 0.04 -13.47
C HIS A 383 4.47 0.65 -14.33
N SER A 384 4.79 1.92 -14.11
CA SER A 384 5.84 2.65 -14.81
C SER A 384 7.23 2.05 -14.57
N PHE A 385 7.50 1.56 -13.36
CA PHE A 385 8.70 0.80 -13.03
C PHE A 385 8.79 -0.49 -13.83
N ALA A 386 7.68 -1.24 -13.93
CA ALA A 386 7.61 -2.45 -14.73
C ALA A 386 7.92 -2.15 -16.21
N LEU A 387 7.32 -1.09 -16.76
CA LEU A 387 7.54 -0.67 -18.15
C LEU A 387 9.00 -0.24 -18.38
N ARG A 388 9.59 0.51 -17.45
CA ARG A 388 11.01 0.91 -17.53
C ARG A 388 11.92 -0.32 -17.58
N TRP A 389 11.76 -1.26 -16.64
CA TRP A 389 12.62 -2.44 -16.60
C TRP A 389 12.37 -3.42 -17.74
N PHE A 390 11.14 -3.51 -18.23
CA PHE A 390 10.83 -4.25 -19.44
C PHE A 390 11.55 -3.65 -20.65
N SER A 391 11.48 -2.32 -20.80
CA SER A 391 12.17 -1.58 -21.87
C SER A 391 13.69 -1.76 -21.78
N ILE A 392 14.27 -1.62 -20.58
CA ILE A 392 15.70 -1.87 -20.35
C ILE A 392 16.08 -3.30 -20.75
N GLY A 393 15.34 -4.31 -20.25
CA GLY A 393 15.66 -5.70 -20.53
C GLY A 393 15.57 -6.04 -22.02
N LYS A 394 14.58 -5.47 -22.72
CA LYS A 394 14.45 -5.63 -24.16
C LYS A 394 15.56 -4.91 -24.95
N LEU A 395 15.94 -3.70 -24.56
CA LEU A 395 17.04 -2.97 -25.20
C LEU A 395 18.39 -3.69 -25.00
N VAL A 396 18.69 -4.11 -23.76
CA VAL A 396 19.91 -4.87 -23.44
C VAL A 396 19.97 -6.14 -24.28
N ARG A 397 18.87 -6.88 -24.35
CA ARG A 397 18.76 -8.08 -25.19
C ARG A 397 18.96 -7.76 -26.67
N GLY A 398 18.27 -6.76 -27.20
CA GLY A 398 18.38 -6.39 -28.61
C GLY A 398 19.82 -5.99 -28.99
N HIS A 399 20.52 -5.25 -28.12
CA HIS A 399 21.90 -4.88 -28.36
C HIS A 399 22.86 -6.07 -28.30
N GLN A 400 22.65 -6.99 -27.36
CA GLN A 400 23.45 -8.22 -27.26
C GLN A 400 23.19 -9.17 -28.44
N MET A 401 21.96 -9.16 -28.98
CA MET A 401 21.55 -9.99 -30.12
C MET A 401 21.95 -9.42 -31.48
N ALA A 402 22.27 -8.13 -31.58
CA ALA A 402 22.66 -7.49 -32.83
C ALA A 402 23.89 -8.14 -33.52
N ASN A 403 24.66 -8.95 -32.79
CA ASN A 403 25.85 -9.64 -33.28
C ASN A 403 25.78 -11.19 -33.17
N LEU A 404 24.60 -11.77 -32.92
CA LEU A 404 24.42 -13.22 -32.74
C LEU A 404 23.71 -13.86 -33.95
N THR A 405 24.04 -15.11 -34.25
CA THR A 405 23.25 -15.94 -35.19
C THR A 405 21.93 -16.37 -34.54
N GLU A 406 20.97 -16.91 -35.32
CA GLU A 406 19.67 -17.38 -34.78
C GLU A 406 19.83 -18.48 -33.70
N ASP A 407 20.74 -19.43 -33.89
CA ASP A 407 21.00 -20.49 -32.91
C ASP A 407 21.61 -19.92 -31.61
N GLN A 408 22.53 -18.96 -31.72
CA GLN A 408 23.12 -18.26 -30.58
C GLN A 408 22.11 -17.34 -29.88
N THR A 409 21.16 -16.78 -30.63
CA THR A 409 20.05 -15.98 -30.11
C THR A 409 19.13 -16.84 -29.26
N ASN A 410 18.81 -18.07 -29.70
CA ASN A 410 17.98 -19.01 -28.96
C ASN A 410 18.69 -19.55 -27.70
N ASP A 411 19.95 -19.97 -27.78
CA ASP A 411 20.75 -20.41 -26.62
C ASP A 411 20.94 -19.28 -25.59
N PHE A 412 21.14 -18.05 -26.05
CA PHE A 412 21.21 -16.87 -25.17
C PHE A 412 19.87 -16.58 -24.47
N CYS A 413 18.74 -16.80 -25.13
CA CYS A 413 17.41 -16.69 -24.51
C CYS A 413 17.19 -17.69 -23.40
N ASP A 414 17.65 -18.92 -23.61
CA ASP A 414 17.51 -20.02 -22.66
C ASP A 414 18.41 -19.80 -21.43
N GLN A 415 19.59 -19.19 -21.59
CA GLN A 415 20.53 -18.94 -20.49
C GLN A 415 20.23 -17.70 -19.62
N PHE A 416 19.82 -16.57 -20.21
CA PHE A 416 19.60 -15.31 -19.46
C PHE A 416 18.16 -15.12 -18.96
N GLY A 417 17.23 -15.97 -19.40
CA GLY A 417 15.83 -15.92 -19.05
C GLY A 417 15.06 -14.80 -19.77
N ASP A 418 13.76 -15.03 -19.91
CA ASP A 418 12.84 -14.08 -20.54
C ASP A 418 12.82 -12.73 -19.79
N THR A 419 12.82 -11.58 -20.50
CA THR A 419 12.69 -10.23 -19.91
C THR A 419 11.52 -10.15 -18.93
N TRP A 420 10.49 -10.95 -19.17
CA TRP A 420 9.35 -11.10 -18.26
C TRP A 420 9.73 -11.62 -16.86
N HIS A 421 10.69 -12.54 -16.75
CA HIS A 421 11.20 -13.04 -15.47
C HIS A 421 12.08 -12.02 -14.74
N LEU A 422 12.86 -11.22 -15.47
CA LEU A 422 13.56 -10.07 -14.88
C LEU A 422 12.56 -9.13 -14.21
N VAL A 423 11.53 -8.69 -14.93
CA VAL A 423 10.52 -7.76 -14.40
C VAL A 423 9.71 -8.41 -13.28
N GLN A 424 9.36 -9.69 -13.39
CA GLN A 424 8.71 -10.46 -12.33
C GLN A 424 9.54 -10.44 -11.04
N THR A 425 10.84 -10.68 -11.15
CA THR A 425 11.79 -10.69 -10.04
C THR A 425 11.89 -9.31 -9.40
N MET A 426 12.06 -8.26 -10.21
CA MET A 426 12.13 -6.88 -9.73
C MET A 426 10.84 -6.42 -9.05
N LEU A 427 9.68 -6.97 -9.43
CA LEU A 427 8.39 -6.68 -8.79
C LEU A 427 8.06 -7.63 -7.61
N GLY A 428 8.78 -8.73 -7.43
CA GLY A 428 8.42 -9.76 -6.44
C GLY A 428 7.07 -10.44 -6.68
N HIS A 429 6.70 -10.65 -7.95
CA HIS A 429 5.47 -11.37 -8.30
C HIS A 429 5.68 -12.88 -8.21
N LYS A 430 4.77 -13.60 -7.54
CA LYS A 430 4.79 -15.08 -7.48
C LYS A 430 4.59 -15.74 -8.85
N ARG A 431 3.87 -15.06 -9.74
CA ARG A 431 3.40 -15.57 -11.03
C ARG A 431 3.71 -14.56 -12.13
N VAL A 432 4.39 -14.99 -13.19
CA VAL A 432 4.77 -14.13 -14.32
C VAL A 432 3.53 -13.61 -15.05
N GLU A 433 2.43 -14.35 -15.02
CA GLU A 433 1.13 -13.98 -15.58
C GLU A 433 0.63 -12.68 -14.94
N THR A 434 0.91 -12.43 -13.66
CA THR A 434 0.54 -11.15 -13.04
C THR A 434 1.29 -10.00 -13.70
N THR A 435 2.59 -10.18 -13.99
CA THR A 435 3.38 -9.17 -14.71
C THR A 435 2.85 -8.97 -16.13
N LYS A 436 2.56 -10.06 -16.84
CA LYS A 436 2.10 -10.03 -18.23
C LYS A 436 0.65 -9.53 -18.39
N ASP A 437 -0.30 -10.01 -17.60
CA ASP A 437 -1.76 -9.75 -17.75
C ASP A 437 -2.23 -8.48 -17.05
N VAL A 438 -1.49 -8.00 -16.04
CA VAL A 438 -1.95 -6.88 -15.21
C VAL A 438 -1.06 -5.65 -15.35
N TYR A 439 0.27 -5.84 -15.43
CA TYR A 439 1.21 -4.73 -15.40
C TYR A 439 1.71 -4.25 -16.76
N LEU A 440 1.66 -5.12 -17.77
CA LEU A 440 2.23 -4.83 -19.09
C LEU A 440 1.42 -5.48 -20.22
N GLU A 441 0.13 -5.72 -19.99
CA GLU A 441 -0.75 -6.37 -20.98
C GLU A 441 -0.72 -5.68 -22.36
N PRO A 442 -0.76 -4.32 -22.46
CA PRO A 442 -0.67 -3.64 -23.74
C PRO A 442 0.68 -3.81 -24.46
N PHE A 443 1.74 -4.12 -23.71
CA PHE A 443 3.12 -4.18 -24.20
C PHE A 443 3.59 -5.61 -24.48
N ARG A 444 2.69 -6.59 -24.45
CA ARG A 444 3.02 -8.01 -24.71
C ARG A 444 3.67 -8.24 -26.06
N ARG A 445 3.21 -7.49 -27.07
CA ARG A 445 3.67 -7.58 -28.47
C ARG A 445 4.69 -6.49 -28.82
N LEU A 446 5.28 -5.82 -27.84
CA LEU A 446 6.30 -4.81 -28.10
C LEU A 446 7.52 -5.49 -28.75
N GLU A 447 7.71 -5.24 -30.05
CA GLU A 447 8.75 -5.84 -30.86
C GLU A 447 10.12 -5.20 -30.61
N VAL A 448 11.17 -6.01 -30.60
CA VAL A 448 12.54 -5.55 -30.30
C VAL A 448 13.05 -4.58 -31.36
N GLU A 449 12.62 -4.73 -32.62
CA GLU A 449 12.99 -3.87 -33.74
C GLU A 449 12.50 -2.42 -33.57
N GLN A 450 11.29 -2.23 -33.00
CA GLN A 450 10.79 -0.90 -32.60
C GLN A 450 11.61 -0.30 -31.45
N LEU A 451 12.30 -1.14 -30.66
CA LEU A 451 13.14 -0.69 -29.54
C LEU A 451 14.57 -0.37 -29.99
N LEU A 452 15.07 -1.10 -30.99
CA LEU A 452 16.43 -0.96 -31.54
C LEU A 452 16.56 0.16 -32.57
N ALA A 453 15.49 0.51 -33.28
CA ALA A 453 15.49 1.62 -34.24
C ALA A 453 15.90 2.97 -33.61
N HIS A 454 15.95 3.08 -32.27
CA HIS A 454 16.22 4.33 -31.53
C HIS A 454 17.37 4.20 -30.52
N SER A 455 18.17 3.11 -30.57
CA SER A 455 19.21 2.85 -29.56
C SER A 455 20.63 3.27 -30.01
N GLU A 456 20.93 4.56 -29.99
CA GLU A 456 22.32 5.03 -29.88
C GLU A 456 22.63 5.39 -28.41
N GLY A 457 23.56 4.66 -27.78
CA GLY A 457 24.16 5.05 -26.48
C GLY A 457 23.30 4.88 -25.22
N PHE A 458 22.24 4.07 -25.25
CA PHE A 458 21.37 3.70 -24.10
C PHE A 458 20.81 4.83 -23.19
N PRO A 459 20.34 5.99 -23.70
CA PRO A 459 19.56 6.93 -22.90
C PRO A 459 18.12 6.43 -22.72
N VAL A 460 17.88 5.50 -21.77
CA VAL A 460 16.56 4.86 -21.52
C VAL A 460 15.40 5.86 -21.41
N ALA A 461 15.63 7.03 -20.80
CA ALA A 461 14.61 8.06 -20.67
C ALA A 461 14.20 8.67 -22.02
N ARG A 462 15.18 8.94 -22.90
CA ARG A 462 14.95 9.44 -24.26
C ARG A 462 14.24 8.39 -25.10
N PHE A 463 14.74 7.16 -25.05
CA PHE A 463 14.12 6.02 -25.71
C PHE A 463 12.64 5.86 -25.33
N MET A 464 12.32 5.83 -24.03
CA MET A 464 10.94 5.67 -23.56
C MET A 464 10.04 6.83 -23.98
N ALA A 465 10.57 8.06 -24.00
CA ALA A 465 9.81 9.22 -24.44
C ALA A 465 9.46 9.13 -25.93
N GLU A 466 10.40 8.73 -26.78
CA GLU A 466 10.20 8.60 -28.23
C GLU A 466 9.29 7.40 -28.56
N ALA A 467 9.61 6.21 -28.03
CA ALA A 467 8.90 4.97 -28.35
C ALA A 467 7.45 4.95 -27.85
N PHE A 468 7.13 5.71 -26.79
CA PHE A 468 5.79 5.72 -26.19
C PHE A 468 5.06 7.06 -26.33
N ALA A 469 5.58 8.02 -27.10
CA ALA A 469 5.00 9.35 -27.26
C ALA A 469 3.52 9.33 -27.67
N SER A 470 3.14 8.41 -28.55
CA SER A 470 1.78 8.26 -29.10
C SER A 470 0.93 7.21 -28.37
N HIS A 471 1.47 6.52 -27.35
CA HIS A 471 0.74 5.44 -26.70
C HIS A 471 -0.35 6.00 -25.76
N PRO A 472 -1.65 5.72 -25.97
CA PRO A 472 -2.75 6.40 -25.27
C PRO A 472 -2.80 6.17 -23.76
N ARG A 473 -2.09 5.15 -23.26
CA ARG A 473 -1.98 4.83 -21.83
C ARG A 473 -0.65 5.23 -21.18
N VAL A 474 0.35 5.71 -21.94
CA VAL A 474 1.63 6.19 -21.38
C VAL A 474 1.59 7.71 -21.34
N ARG A 475 1.68 8.27 -20.14
CA ARG A 475 1.79 9.72 -19.96
C ARG A 475 3.25 10.13 -20.12
N THR A 476 3.48 11.03 -21.05
CA THR A 476 4.77 11.71 -21.24
C THR A 476 4.76 13.06 -20.53
N ASP A 477 5.91 13.73 -20.46
CA ASP A 477 5.99 15.08 -19.89
C ASP A 477 5.17 16.06 -20.76
N PRO A 478 4.06 16.63 -20.23
CA PRO A 478 3.19 17.50 -21.02
C PRO A 478 3.86 18.82 -21.44
N LEU A 479 5.05 19.13 -20.91
CA LEU A 479 5.79 20.35 -21.20
C LEU A 479 7.04 20.12 -22.06
N ALA A 480 7.29 18.90 -22.53
CA ALA A 480 8.52 18.56 -23.26
C ALA A 480 8.72 19.32 -24.58
N GLY A 481 7.63 19.73 -25.25
CA GLY A 481 7.67 20.48 -26.53
C GLY A 481 7.58 21.99 -26.40
N ALA A 482 7.53 22.53 -25.18
CA ALA A 482 7.34 23.96 -24.91
C ALA A 482 8.56 24.63 -24.25
N GLN A 483 9.72 23.97 -24.27
CA GLN A 483 10.97 24.45 -23.67
C GLN A 483 11.93 25.05 -24.69
#